data_AF-A0A0G4G038-F1
#
_entry.id   AF-A0A0G4G038-F1
#
_cell.length_a   1.000
_cell.length_b   1.000
_cell.length_c   1.000
_cell.angle_alpha   90.00
_cell.angle_beta   90.00
_cell.angle_gamma   90.00
#
_symmetry.space_group_name_H-M   'P 1'
#
loop_
_entity.id
_entity.type
_entity.pdbx_description
1 polymer ?
#
loop_
_entity_poly.entity_id
_entity_poly.type
_entity_poly.pdbx_seq_one_letter_code
_entity_poly.pdbx_strand_id
1 'polypeptide(L)'
;MGAEVLATWVLGLKIGGTLVFATIPVLLFPRFLIKKLLGRVPEPILYFRLLGWAWVALLVGYTEGLVRLLSYNEWPDWTLRMGIVSNGGATCIVAYHLLRDRFCPSSAGGDIDEETGKMEGGSAVKIALWGAVGFLGAITTGLAVSLAIGP
;
A
#
# COMPACT_ATOMS: atom_id res chain seq x y z
N MET A 1 -26.58 5.33 6.87
CA MET A 1 -25.87 4.39 5.96
C MET A 1 -25.46 3.19 6.82
N GLY A 2 -25.86 1.97 6.47
CA GLY A 2 -25.56 0.78 7.28
C GLY A 2 -24.06 0.43 7.27
N ALA A 3 -23.57 -0.22 8.33
CA ALA A 3 -22.18 -0.66 8.45
C ALA A 3 -21.76 -1.59 7.29
N GLU A 4 -22.67 -2.42 6.79
CA GLU A 4 -22.46 -3.31 5.64
C GLU A 4 -22.21 -2.53 4.34
N VAL A 5 -22.95 -1.44 4.12
CA VAL A 5 -22.76 -0.56 2.95
C VAL A 5 -21.38 0.09 3.02
N LEU A 6 -20.98 0.59 4.19
CA LEU A 6 -19.66 1.16 4.40
C LEU A 6 -18.55 0.11 4.15
N ALA A 7 -18.68 -1.08 4.73
CA ALA A 7 -17.72 -2.17 4.57
C ALA A 7 -17.58 -2.60 3.11
N THR A 8 -18.69 -2.66 2.37
CA THR A 8 -18.71 -2.97 0.93
C THR A 8 -17.90 -1.94 0.14
N TRP A 9 -18.14 -0.64 0.37
CA TRP A 9 -17.39 0.42 -0.31
C TRP A 9 -15.90 0.38 0.03
N VAL A 10 -15.57 0.18 1.30
CA VAL A 10 -14.17 0.11 1.76
C VAL A 10 -13.45 -1.07 1.13
N LEU A 11 -14.04 -2.27 1.14
CA LEU A 11 -13.45 -3.45 0.51
C LEU A 11 -13.36 -3.30 -1.01
N GLY A 12 -14.40 -2.79 -1.66
CA GLY A 12 -14.41 -2.56 -3.11
C GLY A 12 -13.32 -1.59 -3.56
N LEU A 13 -13.18 -0.45 -2.87
CA LEU A 13 -12.11 0.52 -3.14
C LEU A 13 -10.73 -0.08 -2.87
N LYS A 14 -10.58 -0.89 -1.82
CA LYS A 14 -9.31 -1.53 -1.49
C LYS A 14 -8.90 -2.55 -2.54
N ILE A 15 -9.82 -3.40 -2.98
CA ILE A 15 -9.58 -4.37 -4.06
C ILE A 15 -9.22 -3.65 -5.36
N GLY A 16 -10.07 -2.72 -5.81
CA GLY A 16 -9.85 -1.99 -7.05
C GLY A 16 -8.58 -1.15 -7.04
N GLY A 17 -8.35 -0.41 -5.95
CA GLY A 17 -7.17 0.43 -5.78
C GLY A 17 -5.88 -0.38 -5.71
N THR A 18 -5.84 -1.44 -4.89
CA THR A 18 -4.65 -2.31 -4.79
C THR A 18 -4.41 -3.06 -6.10
N LEU A 19 -5.45 -3.46 -6.84
CA LEU A 19 -5.27 -4.10 -8.15
C LEU A 19 -4.66 -3.13 -9.17
N VAL A 20 -5.28 -1.97 -9.37
CA VAL A 20 -4.92 -1.02 -10.44
C VAL A 20 -3.61 -0.28 -10.14
N PHE A 21 -3.41 0.17 -8.91
CA PHE A 21 -2.29 1.04 -8.56
C PHE A 21 -1.08 0.28 -8.01
N ALA A 22 -1.28 -0.88 -7.37
CA ALA A 22 -0.17 -1.63 -6.79
C ALA A 22 0.15 -2.88 -7.63
N THR A 23 -0.81 -3.79 -7.75
CA THR A 23 -0.60 -5.14 -8.26
C THR A 23 -0.26 -5.16 -9.75
N ILE A 24 -1.05 -4.49 -10.59
CA ILE A 24 -0.82 -4.44 -12.04
C ILE A 24 0.53 -3.81 -12.39
N PRO A 25 0.90 -2.61 -11.86
CA PRO A 25 2.21 -2.03 -12.12
C PRO A 25 3.34 -2.95 -11.72
N VAL A 26 3.22 -3.58 -10.55
CA VAL A 26 4.30 -4.40 -10.01
C VAL A 26 4.44 -5.75 -10.69
N LEU A 27 3.36 -6.36 -11.19
CA LEU A 27 3.41 -7.63 -11.92
C LEU A 27 3.70 -7.45 -13.41
N LEU A 28 3.07 -6.48 -14.05
CA LEU A 28 2.99 -6.42 -15.52
C LEU A 28 3.90 -5.35 -16.13
N PHE A 29 4.25 -4.28 -15.41
CA PHE A 29 5.01 -3.21 -16.06
C PHE A 29 6.43 -3.69 -16.41
N PRO A 30 6.91 -3.44 -17.63
CA PRO A 30 8.29 -3.69 -18.01
C PRO A 30 9.26 -2.74 -17.27
N ARG A 31 10.54 -3.10 -17.23
CA ARG A 31 11.60 -2.37 -16.50
C ARG A 31 11.62 -0.87 -16.79
N PHE A 32 11.37 -0.46 -18.03
CA PHE A 32 11.37 0.96 -18.40
C PHE A 32 10.22 1.75 -17.75
N LEU A 33 9.02 1.17 -17.65
CA LEU A 33 7.89 1.79 -16.97
C LEU A 33 8.12 1.84 -15.46
N ILE A 34 8.70 0.78 -14.89
CA ILE A 34 9.09 0.74 -13.47
C ILE A 34 10.09 1.85 -13.19
N LYS A 35 11.15 1.99 -14.01
CA LYS A 35 12.13 3.07 -13.88
C LYS A 35 11.48 4.45 -13.97
N LYS A 36 10.56 4.65 -14.93
CA LYS A 36 9.83 5.92 -15.08
C LYS A 36 8.94 6.24 -13.86
N LEU A 37 8.30 5.22 -13.29
CA LEU A 37 7.39 5.35 -12.16
C LEU A 37 8.14 5.61 -10.84
N LEU A 38 9.17 4.80 -10.57
CA LEU A 38 9.90 4.76 -9.29
C LEU A 38 11.23 5.52 -9.31
N GLY A 39 11.66 6.05 -10.45
CA GLY A 39 12.99 6.66 -10.64
C GLY A 39 14.11 5.62 -10.80
N ARG A 40 13.97 4.46 -10.16
CA ARG A 40 14.91 3.34 -10.21
C ARG A 40 14.21 2.01 -10.45
N VAL A 41 14.96 1.03 -10.95
CA VAL A 41 14.50 -0.36 -11.04
C VAL A 41 14.99 -1.10 -9.80
N PRO A 42 14.11 -1.70 -8.99
CA PRO A 42 14.53 -2.53 -7.87
C PRO A 42 15.33 -3.74 -8.37
N GLU A 43 16.50 -3.98 -7.79
CA GLU A 43 17.32 -5.16 -8.08
C GLU A 43 17.51 -6.04 -6.84
N PRO A 44 17.30 -7.37 -6.95
CA PRO A 44 16.81 -8.08 -8.13
C PRO A 44 15.31 -7.85 -8.36
N ILE A 45 14.91 -7.68 -9.64
CA ILE A 45 13.52 -7.45 -10.05
C ILE A 45 12.56 -8.55 -9.61
N LEU A 46 13.09 -9.74 -9.35
CA LEU A 46 12.32 -10.88 -8.85
C LEU A 46 11.57 -10.54 -7.55
N TYR A 47 12.19 -9.84 -6.59
CA TYR A 47 11.50 -9.46 -5.35
C TYR A 47 10.34 -8.51 -5.60
N PHE A 48 10.48 -7.62 -6.58
CA PHE A 48 9.41 -6.74 -6.99
C PHE A 48 8.23 -7.55 -7.56
N ARG A 49 8.50 -8.55 -8.42
CA ARG A 49 7.43 -9.43 -8.93
C ARG A 49 6.79 -10.29 -7.84
N LEU A 50 7.58 -10.80 -6.90
CA LEU A 50 7.08 -11.56 -5.75
C LEU A 50 6.18 -10.71 -4.85
N LEU A 51 6.50 -9.42 -4.66
CA LEU A 51 5.63 -8.47 -3.97
C LEU A 51 4.27 -8.32 -4.70
N GLY A 52 4.30 -8.27 -6.04
CA GLY A 52 3.08 -8.29 -6.84
C GLY A 52 2.21 -9.52 -6.59
N TRP A 53 2.81 -10.71 -6.50
CA TRP A 53 2.10 -11.95 -6.16
C TRP A 53 1.57 -11.98 -4.73
N ALA A 54 2.30 -11.41 -3.77
CA ALA A 54 1.82 -11.24 -2.40
C ALA A 54 0.57 -10.34 -2.36
N TRP A 55 0.53 -9.28 -3.17
CA TRP A 55 -0.68 -8.46 -3.31
C TRP A 55 -1.83 -9.18 -4.02
N VAL A 56 -1.57 -10.05 -5.01
CA VAL A 56 -2.61 -10.92 -5.58
C VAL A 56 -3.22 -11.81 -4.50
N ALA A 57 -2.41 -12.46 -3.66
CA ALA A 57 -2.92 -13.29 -2.58
C ALA A 57 -3.77 -12.48 -1.58
N LEU A 58 -3.37 -11.24 -1.27
CA LEU A 58 -4.17 -10.33 -0.46
C LEU A 58 -5.49 -9.94 -1.14
N LEU A 59 -5.48 -9.68 -2.44
CA LEU A 59 -6.70 -9.39 -3.21
C LEU A 59 -7.67 -10.56 -3.18
N VAL A 60 -7.19 -11.81 -3.29
CA VAL A 60 -8.03 -13.00 -3.13
C VAL A 60 -8.73 -13.00 -1.77
N GLY A 61 -7.98 -12.80 -0.68
CA GLY A 61 -8.58 -12.72 0.66
C GLY A 61 -9.56 -11.55 0.85
N TYR A 62 -9.32 -10.41 0.21
CA TYR A 62 -10.29 -9.30 0.19
C TYR A 62 -11.54 -9.64 -0.62
N THR A 63 -11.40 -10.29 -1.78
CA THR A 63 -12.55 -10.69 -2.61
C THR A 63 -13.40 -11.74 -1.91
N GLU A 64 -12.80 -12.72 -1.23
CA GLU A 64 -13.55 -13.69 -0.44
C GLU A 64 -14.35 -13.02 0.68
N GLY A 65 -13.75 -12.07 1.40
CA GLY A 65 -14.45 -11.28 2.41
C GLY A 65 -15.61 -10.46 1.84
N LEU A 66 -15.43 -9.86 0.67
CA LEU A 66 -16.49 -9.12 -0.02
C LEU A 66 -17.62 -10.04 -0.49
N VAL A 67 -17.31 -11.21 -1.05
CA VAL A 67 -18.30 -12.21 -1.45
C VAL A 67 -19.10 -12.70 -0.25
N ARG A 68 -18.43 -12.93 0.89
CA ARG A 68 -19.09 -13.31 2.16
C ARG A 68 -20.08 -12.26 2.65
N LEU A 69 -19.66 -11.00 2.63
CA LEU A 69 -20.51 -9.89 3.02
C LEU A 69 -21.72 -9.74 2.09
N LEU A 70 -21.53 -9.80 0.77
CA LEU A 70 -22.60 -9.55 -0.20
C LEU A 70 -23.55 -10.73 -0.41
N SER A 71 -23.05 -11.97 -0.34
CA SER A 71 -23.82 -13.16 -0.72
C SER A 71 -24.42 -13.87 0.48
N TYR A 72 -23.76 -13.81 1.63
CA TYR A 72 -24.15 -14.54 2.83
C TYR A 72 -24.48 -13.62 4.01
N ASN A 73 -24.39 -12.29 3.82
CA ASN A 73 -24.53 -11.29 4.87
C ASN A 73 -23.62 -11.57 6.09
N GLU A 74 -22.46 -12.19 5.84
CA GLU A 74 -21.48 -12.53 6.87
C GLU A 74 -20.49 -11.39 7.06
N TRP A 75 -20.29 -11.00 8.32
CA TRP A 75 -19.31 -9.96 8.64
C TRP A 75 -17.87 -10.46 8.36
N PRO A 76 -17.07 -9.78 7.51
CA PRO A 76 -15.79 -10.27 7.07
C PRO A 76 -14.65 -9.95 8.07
N ASP A 77 -14.78 -10.44 9.30
CA ASP A 77 -13.89 -10.12 10.43
C ASP A 77 -12.41 -10.39 10.11
N TRP A 78 -12.08 -11.56 9.56
CA TRP A 78 -10.71 -11.91 9.22
C TRP A 78 -10.10 -10.99 8.16
N THR A 79 -10.88 -10.68 7.13
CA THR A 79 -10.47 -9.78 6.03
C THR A 79 -10.20 -8.36 6.55
N LEU A 80 -11.01 -7.88 7.49
CA LEU A 80 -10.81 -6.58 8.13
C LEU A 80 -9.54 -6.57 9.00
N ARG A 81 -9.33 -7.60 9.84
CA ARG A 81 -8.13 -7.74 10.68
C ARG A 81 -6.85 -7.82 9.86
N MET A 82 -6.83 -8.63 8.80
CA MET A 82 -5.74 -8.67 7.82
C MET A 82 -5.47 -7.27 7.23
N GLY A 83 -6.54 -6.54 6.89
CA GLY A 83 -6.44 -5.17 6.39
C GLY A 83 -5.80 -4.19 7.38
N ILE A 84 -6.10 -4.33 8.67
CA ILE A 84 -5.50 -3.54 9.76
C ILE A 84 -4.02 -3.89 9.91
N VAL A 85 -3.68 -5.18 9.99
CA VAL A 85 -2.28 -5.62 10.17
C VAL A 85 -1.42 -5.16 9.00
N SER A 86 -1.89 -5.34 7.76
CA SER A 86 -1.16 -4.93 6.56
C SER A 86 -0.92 -3.42 6.50
N ASN A 87 -1.98 -2.63 6.62
CA ASN A 87 -1.87 -1.18 6.45
C ASN A 87 -1.28 -0.48 7.69
N GLY A 88 -1.57 -1.00 8.88
CA GLY A 88 -0.98 -0.56 10.14
C GLY A 88 0.52 -0.86 10.18
N GLY A 89 0.93 -2.07 9.80
CA GLY A 89 2.35 -2.41 9.68
C GLY A 89 3.09 -1.50 8.68
N ALA A 90 2.53 -1.29 7.49
CA ALA A 90 3.07 -0.36 6.51
C ALA A 90 3.19 1.07 7.07
N THR A 91 2.17 1.53 7.78
CA THR A 91 2.14 2.83 8.45
C THR A 91 3.25 2.97 9.49
N CYS A 92 3.42 1.96 10.35
CA CYS A 92 4.46 1.94 11.37
C CYS A 92 5.86 1.98 10.74
N ILE A 93 6.09 1.27 9.65
CA ILE A 93 7.38 1.28 8.93
C ILE A 93 7.65 2.67 8.35
N VAL A 94 6.68 3.30 7.69
CA VAL A 94 6.83 4.66 7.16
C VAL A 94 7.08 5.66 8.28
N ALA A 95 6.30 5.61 9.36
CA ALA A 95 6.49 6.47 10.52
C ALA A 95 7.88 6.29 11.16
N TYR A 96 8.35 5.06 11.28
CA TYR A 96 9.69 4.76 11.78
C TYR A 96 10.77 5.44 10.92
N HIS A 97 10.71 5.31 9.60
CA HIS A 97 11.68 5.96 8.71
C HIS A 97 11.60 7.48 8.78
N LEU A 98 10.40 8.06 8.76
CA LEU A 98 10.23 9.52 8.86
C LEU A 98 10.76 10.07 10.18
N LEU A 99 10.51 9.39 11.30
CA LEU A 99 11.00 9.80 12.61
C LEU A 99 12.52 9.59 12.72
N ARG A 100 13.04 8.46 12.26
CA ARG A 100 14.47 8.18 12.24
C ARG A 100 15.23 9.24 11.45
N ASP A 101 14.77 9.58 10.25
CA ASP A 101 15.43 10.56 9.39
C ASP A 101 15.33 11.99 9.97
N ARG A 102 14.33 12.28 10.83
CA ARG A 102 14.21 13.53 11.59
C ARG A 102 15.18 13.63 12.77
N PHE A 103 15.39 12.55 13.52
CA PHE A 103 16.18 12.57 14.77
C PHE A 103 17.63 12.12 14.60
N CYS A 104 17.90 11.31 13.59
CA CYS A 104 19.23 10.90 13.20
C CYS A 104 19.33 11.05 11.68
N PRO A 105 19.44 12.29 11.16
CA PRO A 105 19.65 12.50 9.74
C PRO A 105 20.98 11.82 9.39
N SER A 106 20.90 10.68 8.69
CA SER A 106 22.09 10.04 8.16
C SER A 106 22.75 11.02 7.21
N SER A 107 23.90 11.57 7.61
CA SER A 107 24.83 12.08 6.61
C SER A 107 25.33 10.86 5.85
N ALA A 108 25.17 10.87 4.53
CA ALA A 108 25.63 9.86 3.55
C ALA A 108 24.67 8.71 3.17
N GLY A 109 24.67 8.47 1.85
CA GLY A 109 23.94 7.48 1.08
C GLY A 109 23.16 8.14 -0.07
N GLY A 110 23.72 9.04 -0.88
CA GLY A 110 24.81 8.69 -1.79
C GLY A 110 24.28 8.08 -3.10
N ASP A 111 23.26 8.68 -3.73
CA ASP A 111 23.13 8.65 -5.20
C ASP A 111 23.69 9.99 -5.72
N ILE A 112 25.00 10.18 -5.56
CA ILE A 112 25.72 11.19 -6.32
C ILE A 112 26.00 10.52 -7.66
N ASP A 113 25.22 10.85 -8.69
CA ASP A 113 25.73 10.79 -10.04
C ASP A 113 26.88 11.81 -10.10
N GLU A 114 28.11 11.31 -10.04
CA GLU A 114 29.36 12.09 -10.03
C GLU A 114 29.55 12.92 -11.32
N GLU A 115 28.63 12.80 -12.29
CA GLU A 115 28.68 13.53 -13.55
C GLU A 115 27.63 14.64 -13.73
N THR A 116 26.58 14.75 -12.90
CA THR A 116 25.48 15.70 -13.21
C THR A 116 24.87 16.52 -12.07
N GLY A 117 25.25 16.35 -10.80
CA GLY A 117 24.97 17.34 -9.74
C GLY A 117 23.51 17.79 -9.60
N LYS A 118 22.53 16.97 -10.00
CA LYS A 118 21.10 17.27 -9.89
C LYS A 118 20.42 16.21 -9.04
N MET A 119 20.06 16.61 -7.81
CA MET A 119 19.10 15.88 -7.01
C MET A 119 17.76 15.82 -7.74
N GLU A 120 17.39 14.64 -8.24
CA GLU A 120 16.04 14.41 -8.75
C GLU A 120 15.08 14.31 -7.56
N GLY A 121 14.74 15.46 -6.96
CA GLY A 121 13.80 15.61 -5.84
C GLY A 121 12.40 15.02 -6.09
N GLY A 122 12.13 14.51 -7.29
CA GLY A 122 10.92 13.77 -7.62
C GLY A 122 10.83 12.37 -7.00
N SER A 123 11.95 11.68 -6.71
CA SER A 123 11.89 10.27 -6.29
C SER A 123 11.45 10.11 -4.82
N ALA A 124 12.00 10.91 -3.90
CA ALA A 124 11.60 10.91 -2.50
C ALA A 124 10.15 11.38 -2.30
N VAL A 125 9.73 12.40 -3.06
CA VAL A 125 8.34 12.89 -3.06
C VAL A 125 7.38 11.82 -3.55
N LYS A 126 7.73 11.07 -4.61
CA LYS A 126 6.92 9.95 -5.11
C LYS A 126 6.80 8.84 -4.06
N ILE A 127 7.89 8.45 -3.41
CA ILE A 127 7.87 7.41 -2.37
C ILE A 127 7.02 7.86 -1.17
N ALA A 128 7.15 9.12 -0.74
CA ALA A 128 6.32 9.71 0.30
C ALA A 128 4.84 9.78 -0.11
N LEU A 129 4.54 10.05 -1.39
CA LEU A 129 3.18 10.04 -1.92
C LEU A 129 2.56 8.64 -1.85
N TRP A 130 3.29 7.61 -2.28
CA TRP A 130 2.84 6.22 -2.20
C TRP A 130 2.68 5.75 -0.75
N GLY A 131 3.58 6.16 0.14
CA GLY A 131 3.46 5.94 1.59
C GLY A 131 2.22 6.62 2.18
N ALA A 132 1.93 7.86 1.78
CA ALA A 132 0.74 8.61 2.20
C ALA A 132 -0.56 8.00 1.66
N VAL A 133 -0.57 7.48 0.44
CA VAL A 133 -1.71 6.73 -0.13
C VAL A 133 -1.95 5.44 0.67
N GLY A 134 -0.90 4.72 1.06
CA GLY A 134 -0.99 3.56 1.95
C GLY A 134 -1.52 3.91 3.34
N PHE A 135 -1.08 5.04 3.90
CA PHE A 135 -1.52 5.57 5.20
C PHE A 135 -2.99 6.00 5.20
N LEU A 136 -3.45 6.68 4.16
CA LEU A 136 -4.87 7.01 3.95
C LEU A 136 -5.73 5.74 3.82
N GLY A 137 -5.23 4.70 3.15
CA GLY A 137 -5.85 3.38 3.11
C GLY A 137 -5.91 2.69 4.49
N ALA A 138 -4.92 2.92 5.36
CA ALA A 138 -4.89 2.43 6.73
C ALA A 138 -5.97 3.10 7.59
N ILE A 139 -6.03 4.43 7.54
CA ILE A 139 -6.98 5.24 8.31
C ILE A 139 -8.40 4.93 7.87
N THR A 140 -8.68 4.87 6.57
CA THR A 140 -10.03 4.55 6.07
C THR A 140 -10.49 3.15 6.47
N THR A 141 -9.59 2.15 6.47
CA THR A 141 -9.91 0.79 6.95
C THR A 141 -10.14 0.78 8.47
N GLY A 142 -9.25 1.41 9.24
CA GLY A 142 -9.36 1.47 10.70
C GLY A 142 -10.60 2.24 11.17
N LEU A 143 -10.91 3.36 10.54
CA LEU A 143 -12.09 4.18 10.84
C LEU A 143 -13.39 3.46 10.45
N ALA A 144 -13.41 2.77 9.30
CA ALA A 144 -14.56 1.96 8.89
C ALA A 144 -14.85 0.80 9.85
N VAL A 145 -13.79 0.19 10.41
CA VAL A 145 -13.92 -0.85 11.43
C VAL A 145 -14.39 -0.27 12.76
N SER A 146 -13.80 0.84 13.24
CA SER A 146 -14.23 1.48 14.48
C SER A 146 -15.68 1.98 14.43
N LEU A 147 -16.16 2.41 13.26
CA LEU A 147 -17.55 2.82 13.07
C LEU A 147 -18.51 1.63 12.90
N ALA A 148 -18.01 0.47 12.47
CA ALA A 148 -18.83 -0.73 12.27
C ALA A 148 -18.91 -1.63 13.50
N ILE A 149 -17.91 -1.60 14.38
CA ILE A 149 -17.90 -2.40 15.61
C ILE A 149 -18.80 -1.78 16.69
N GLY A 150 -19.02 -0.45 16.69
CA GLY A 150 -19.70 0.23 17.80
C GLY A 150 -18.93 0.05 19.13
N PRO A 151 -19.26 0.80 20.19
CA PRO A 151 -18.86 0.40 21.55
C PRO A 151 -19.51 -0.93 21.96
#